data_AF-A0A7S0JLA6-F1
#
_entry.id   AF-A0A7S0JLA6-F1
#
_cell.length_a   1.000
_cell.length_b   1.000
_cell.length_c   1.000
_cell.angle_alpha   90.00
_cell.angle_beta   90.00
_cell.angle_gamma   90.00
#
_symmetry.space_group_name_H-M   'P 1'
#
loop_
_entity.id
_entity.type
_entity.pdbx_description
1 polymer ?
#
loop_
_entity_poly.entity_id
_entity_poly.type
_entity_poly.pdbx_seq_one_letter_code
_entity_poly.pdbx_strand_id
1 'polypeptide(L)'
;IPPTVSLIIFLILMSVVGMLEGMQIAFFAVSKIPASERGESYFAKKTCDLLFQDGGNNLPGFMIGRQLSVVTCMFFVARVTSVSLEEGEENIFGVPDALQSLFNTGLLGALMLTIVGSIAWQLVASAFPIGFLSSPITYVFLSVCLIFEATGVC
;
A
#
# COMPACT_ATOMS: atom_id res chain seq x y z
N ILE A 1 -2.49 -14.99 -18.43
CA ILE A 1 -1.25 -15.07 -17.59
C ILE A 1 -1.36 -16.39 -16.83
N PRO A 2 -0.29 -17.20 -16.73
CA PRO A 2 -0.34 -18.43 -15.94
C PRO A 2 -0.80 -18.14 -14.50
N PRO A 3 -1.69 -18.94 -13.90
CA PRO A 3 -2.26 -18.65 -12.57
C PRO A 3 -1.20 -18.37 -11.48
N THR A 4 -0.08 -19.10 -11.52
CA THR A 4 1.05 -18.89 -10.61
C THR A 4 1.70 -17.52 -10.77
N VAL A 5 1.83 -17.05 -12.02
CA VAL A 5 2.42 -15.73 -12.30
C VAL A 5 1.47 -14.62 -11.84
N SER A 6 0.16 -14.78 -12.04
CA SER A 6 -0.86 -13.87 -11.52
C SER A 6 -0.81 -13.79 -9.99
N LEU A 7 -0.66 -14.92 -9.30
CA LEU A 7 -0.54 -14.96 -7.83
C LEU A 7 0.72 -14.26 -7.32
N ILE A 8 1.87 -14.47 -7.97
CA ILE A 8 3.12 -13.81 -7.58
C ILE A 8 3.00 -12.29 -7.77
N ILE A 9 2.49 -11.84 -8.92
CA ILE A 9 2.27 -10.42 -9.20
C ILE A 9 1.31 -9.82 -8.16
N PHE A 10 0.23 -10.53 -7.85
CA PHE A 10 -0.72 -10.13 -6.82
C PHE A 10 -0.06 -9.91 -5.46
N LEU A 11 0.74 -10.87 -4.98
CA LEU A 11 1.41 -10.77 -3.68
C LEU A 11 2.42 -9.63 -3.62
N ILE A 12 3.15 -9.40 -4.71
CA ILE A 12 4.11 -8.30 -4.80
C ILE A 12 3.35 -6.96 -4.75
N LEU A 13 2.35 -6.77 -5.61
CA LEU A 13 1.58 -5.52 -5.66
C LEU A 13 0.86 -5.24 -4.35
N MET A 14 0.34 -6.28 -3.68
CA MET A 14 -0.28 -6.15 -2.36
C MET A 14 0.70 -5.72 -1.29
N SER A 15 1.93 -6.24 -1.33
CA SER A 15 3.00 -5.83 -0.43
C SER A 15 3.41 -4.38 -0.67
N VAL A 16 3.46 -3.93 -1.94
CA VAL A 16 3.75 -2.54 -2.30
C VAL A 16 2.65 -1.60 -1.78
N VAL A 17 1.38 -1.92 -2.05
CA VAL A 17 0.23 -1.12 -1.57
C VAL A 17 0.24 -1.04 -0.05
N GLY A 18 0.38 -2.17 0.64
CA GLY A 18 0.40 -2.22 2.09
C GLY A 18 1.54 -1.40 2.70
N MET A 19 2.74 -1.51 2.13
CA MET A 19 3.88 -0.69 2.55
C MET A 19 3.59 0.80 2.35
N LEU A 20 3.09 1.22 1.19
CA LEU A 20 2.78 2.63 0.91
C LEU A 20 1.69 3.17 1.86
N GLU A 21 0.60 2.44 2.06
CA GLU A 21 -0.48 2.77 3.00
C GLU A 21 0.03 2.86 4.45
N GLY A 22 0.82 1.88 4.91
CA GLY A 22 1.42 1.89 6.24
C GLY A 22 2.39 3.06 6.42
N MET A 23 3.26 3.31 5.43
CA MET A 23 4.25 4.39 5.47
C MET A 23 3.62 5.77 5.64
N GLN A 24 2.45 6.03 5.03
CA GLN A 24 1.73 7.30 5.22
C GLN A 24 1.42 7.56 6.71
N ILE A 25 0.89 6.55 7.39
CA ILE A 25 0.55 6.64 8.81
C ILE A 25 1.82 6.73 9.66
N ALA A 26 2.84 5.94 9.33
CA ALA A 26 4.12 5.96 10.04
C ALA A 26 4.81 7.33 9.94
N PHE A 27 4.87 7.93 8.75
CA PHE A 27 5.46 9.24 8.53
C PHE A 27 4.69 10.36 9.24
N PHE A 28 3.35 10.28 9.24
CA PHE A 28 2.52 11.21 10.00
C PHE A 28 2.67 11.04 11.52
N ALA A 29 2.88 9.82 12.01
CA ALA A 29 3.18 9.60 13.42
C ALA A 29 4.56 10.16 13.79
N VAL A 30 5.59 9.93 12.96
CA VAL A 30 6.95 10.41 13.20
C VAL A 30 7.08 11.93 13.13
N SER A 31 6.26 12.62 12.32
CA SER A 31 6.25 14.09 12.30
C SER A 31 5.83 14.72 13.62
N LYS A 32 5.15 13.96 14.49
CA LYS A 32 4.76 14.39 15.84
C LYS A 32 5.77 13.99 16.92
N ILE A 33 6.77 13.17 16.59
CA ILE A 33 7.81 12.71 17.52
C ILE A 33 9.02 13.68 17.44
N PRO A 34 9.59 14.12 18.57
CA PRO A 34 10.78 14.97 18.58
C PRO A 34 11.99 14.23 17.97
N ALA A 35 12.89 14.97 17.33
CA ALA A 35 14.01 14.38 16.59
C ALA A 35 14.90 13.45 17.42
N SER A 36 15.05 13.72 18.71
CA SER A 36 15.82 12.90 19.66
C SER A 36 15.24 11.50 19.90
N GLU A 37 13.96 11.29 19.57
CA GLU A 37 13.23 10.04 19.83
C GLU A 37 12.91 9.26 18.54
N ARG A 38 13.40 9.70 17.37
CA ARG A 38 13.12 9.07 16.07
C ARG A 38 13.91 7.79 15.77
N GLY A 39 14.50 7.19 16.82
CA GLY A 39 15.27 5.96 16.75
C GLY A 39 16.73 6.15 16.33
N GLU A 40 17.56 5.17 16.67
CA GLU A 40 19.01 5.20 16.43
C GLU A 40 19.44 4.44 15.16
N SER A 41 18.50 3.75 14.50
CA SER A 41 18.79 2.96 13.30
C SER A 41 19.27 3.86 12.14
N TYR A 42 20.28 3.37 11.40
CA TYR A 42 20.84 4.05 10.24
C TYR A 42 19.76 4.44 9.21
N PHE A 43 18.86 3.51 8.86
CA PHE A 43 17.79 3.79 7.91
C PHE A 43 16.69 4.68 8.49
N ALA A 44 16.44 4.62 9.81
CA ALA A 44 15.47 5.50 10.45
C ALA A 44 15.94 6.96 10.39
N LYS A 45 17.22 7.21 10.70
CA LYS A 45 17.86 8.53 10.59
C LYS A 45 17.84 9.01 9.14
N LYS A 46 18.33 8.19 8.20
CA LYS A 46 18.36 8.55 6.76
C LYS A 46 16.97 8.85 6.17
N THR A 47 15.95 8.07 6.56
CA THR A 47 14.57 8.30 6.14
C THR A 47 14.02 9.57 6.75
N CYS A 48 14.26 9.82 8.04
CA CYS A 48 13.86 11.08 8.69
C CYS A 48 14.55 12.30 8.06
N ASP A 49 15.86 12.21 7.78
CA ASP A 49 16.62 13.30 7.19
C ASP A 49 16.07 13.66 5.81
N LEU A 50 15.73 12.66 4.99
CA LEU A 50 15.07 12.88 3.71
C LEU A 50 13.64 13.41 3.86
N LEU A 51 12.85 12.86 4.79
CA LEU A 51 11.46 13.23 4.99
C LEU A 51 11.29 14.67 5.51
N PHE A 52 12.19 15.12 6.39
CA PHE A 52 12.18 16.46 6.99
C PHE A 52 13.14 17.45 6.31
N GLN A 53 13.71 17.07 5.17
CA GLN A 53 14.57 17.95 4.37
C GLN A 53 13.80 19.23 3.96
N ASP A 54 14.52 20.34 3.82
CA ASP A 54 13.99 21.62 3.32
C ASP A 54 12.73 22.10 4.06
N GLY A 55 12.71 21.92 5.39
CA GLY A 55 11.59 22.32 6.24
C GLY A 55 10.43 21.31 6.29
N GLY A 56 10.63 20.09 5.77
CA GLY A 56 9.62 19.04 5.77
C GLY A 56 8.71 19.03 4.54
N ASN A 57 9.11 19.68 3.45
CA ASN A 57 8.35 19.69 2.19
C ASN A 57 8.20 18.29 1.56
N ASN A 58 9.14 17.38 1.85
CA ASN A 58 9.09 16.01 1.35
C ASN A 58 7.98 15.15 1.98
N LEU A 59 7.48 15.51 3.17
CA LEU A 59 6.37 14.79 3.79
C LEU A 59 5.05 14.97 3.00
N PRO A 60 4.60 16.20 2.69
CA PRO A 60 3.50 16.42 1.73
C PRO A 60 3.78 15.84 0.35
N GLY A 61 5.01 16.00 -0.18
CA GLY A 61 5.38 15.46 -1.49
C GLY A 61 5.22 13.94 -1.57
N PHE A 62 5.63 13.23 -0.52
CA PHE A 62 5.37 11.79 -0.39
C PHE A 62 3.87 11.48 -0.38
N MET A 63 3.05 12.23 0.38
CA MET A 63 1.60 11.98 0.44
C MET A 63 0.95 12.03 -0.95
N ILE A 64 1.42 12.96 -1.79
CA ILE A 64 0.96 13.13 -3.17
C ILE A 64 1.49 11.99 -4.06
N GLY A 65 2.81 11.82 -4.16
CA GLY A 65 3.42 10.84 -5.09
C GLY A 65 3.07 9.38 -4.76
N ARG A 66 2.78 9.09 -3.49
CA ARG A 66 2.30 7.78 -3.04
C ARG A 66 0.92 7.44 -3.62
N GLN A 67 0.01 8.41 -3.72
CA GLN A 67 -1.38 8.14 -4.13
C GLN A 67 -1.45 7.61 -5.57
N LEU A 68 -0.63 8.13 -6.47
CA LEU A 68 -0.51 7.62 -7.84
C LEU A 68 -0.07 6.15 -7.87
N SER A 69 0.93 5.82 -7.05
CA SER A 69 1.47 4.45 -6.97
C SER A 69 0.42 3.47 -6.45
N VAL A 70 -0.30 3.85 -5.38
CA VAL A 70 -1.36 3.02 -4.80
C VAL A 70 -2.51 2.82 -5.77
N VAL A 71 -3.02 3.88 -6.38
CA VAL A 71 -4.15 3.79 -7.33
C VAL A 71 -3.78 2.91 -8.53
N THR A 72 -2.57 3.09 -9.07
CA THR A 72 -2.08 2.26 -10.17
C THR A 72 -1.98 0.79 -9.77
N CYS A 73 -1.41 0.50 -8.60
CA CYS A 73 -1.31 -0.88 -8.10
C CYS A 73 -2.70 -1.49 -7.84
N MET A 74 -3.62 -0.76 -7.22
CA MET A 74 -4.99 -1.23 -6.97
C MET A 74 -5.74 -1.54 -8.28
N PHE A 75 -5.52 -0.75 -9.34
CA PHE A 75 -6.11 -1.02 -10.65
C PHE A 75 -5.58 -2.33 -11.24
N PHE A 76 -4.25 -2.55 -11.22
CA PHE A 76 -3.67 -3.80 -11.70
C PHE A 76 -4.12 -5.00 -10.87
N VAL A 77 -4.16 -4.86 -9.56
CA VAL A 77 -4.64 -5.91 -8.66
C VAL A 77 -6.10 -6.25 -8.96
N ALA A 78 -6.98 -5.27 -9.07
CA ALA A 78 -8.38 -5.49 -9.44
C ALA A 78 -8.55 -6.24 -10.77
N ARG A 79 -7.70 -5.93 -11.77
CA ARG A 79 -7.68 -6.62 -13.07
C ARG A 79 -7.15 -8.06 -12.98
N VAL A 80 -6.25 -8.36 -12.05
CA VAL A 80 -5.71 -9.72 -11.86
C VAL A 80 -6.66 -10.56 -11.01
N THR A 81 -7.44 -9.94 -10.12
CA THR A 81 -8.38 -10.63 -9.21
C THR A 81 -9.81 -10.74 -9.73
N SER A 82 -10.14 -10.14 -10.88
CA SER A 82 -11.48 -10.26 -11.44
C SER A 82 -11.75 -11.71 -11.83
N VAL A 83 -12.64 -12.38 -11.10
CA VAL A 83 -13.12 -13.72 -11.41
C VAL A 83 -14.39 -13.57 -12.25
N SER A 84 -14.35 -14.06 -13.48
CA SER A 84 -15.52 -14.21 -14.34
C SER A 84 -15.94 -15.66 -14.26
N LEU A 85 -17.01 -15.96 -13.53
CA LEU A 85 -17.64 -17.29 -13.60
C LEU A 85 -18.47 -17.33 -14.88
N GLU A 86 -18.37 -18.42 -15.63
CA GLU A 86 -19.23 -18.66 -16.80
C GLU A 86 -20.64 -19.04 -16.34
N GLU A 87 -21.66 -18.69 -17.15
CA GLU A 87 -23.05 -19.07 -16.87
C GLU A 87 -23.19 -20.60 -16.90
N GLY A 88 -23.32 -21.23 -15.72
CA GLY A 88 -23.52 -22.68 -15.56
C GLY A 88 -22.60 -23.36 -14.54
N GLU A 89 -21.63 -22.65 -13.95
CA GLU A 89 -20.83 -23.18 -12.84
C GLU A 89 -21.59 -23.13 -11.49
N GLU A 90 -21.28 -24.07 -10.58
CA GLU A 90 -21.81 -24.04 -9.21
C GLU A 90 -21.38 -22.75 -8.49
N ASN A 91 -22.32 -22.16 -7.74
CA ASN A 91 -22.04 -20.97 -6.94
C ASN A 91 -20.83 -21.19 -6.01
N ILE A 92 -19.95 -20.19 -5.94
CA ILE A 92 -18.77 -20.20 -5.07
C ILE A 92 -19.25 -20.39 -3.63
N PHE A 93 -18.79 -21.48 -2.97
CA PHE A 93 -19.19 -21.88 -1.61
C PHE A 93 -20.67 -22.30 -1.43
N GLY A 94 -21.41 -22.58 -2.51
CA GLY A 94 -22.81 -23.01 -2.42
C GLY A 94 -23.76 -21.92 -1.89
N VAL A 95 -23.38 -20.65 -2.04
CA VAL A 95 -24.19 -19.50 -1.59
C VAL A 95 -25.41 -19.29 -2.51
N PRO A 96 -26.47 -18.59 -2.05
CA PRO A 96 -27.61 -18.24 -2.89
C PRO A 96 -27.22 -17.33 -4.07
N ASP A 97 -27.99 -17.39 -5.17
CA ASP A 97 -27.71 -16.65 -6.42
C ASP A 97 -27.60 -15.13 -6.25
N ALA A 98 -28.31 -14.55 -5.29
CA ALA A 98 -28.21 -13.12 -4.96
C ALA A 98 -26.86 -12.76 -4.32
N LEU A 99 -26.27 -13.68 -3.55
CA LEU A 99 -24.93 -13.52 -2.97
C LEU A 99 -23.85 -13.79 -4.03
N GLN A 100 -24.10 -14.74 -4.92
CA GLN A 100 -23.23 -15.01 -6.05
C GLN A 100 -23.16 -13.81 -7.02
N SER A 101 -24.30 -13.18 -7.33
CA SER A 101 -24.33 -11.99 -8.18
C SER A 101 -23.56 -10.83 -7.55
N LEU A 102 -23.61 -10.70 -6.21
CA LEU A 102 -22.79 -9.74 -5.46
C LEU A 102 -21.30 -10.08 -5.56
N PHE A 103 -20.90 -11.34 -5.44
CA PHE A 103 -19.49 -11.74 -5.59
C PHE A 103 -18.97 -11.52 -7.01
N ASN A 104 -19.80 -11.75 -8.02
CA ASN A 104 -19.47 -11.51 -9.42
C ASN A 104 -19.25 -10.02 -9.74
N THR A 105 -19.71 -9.09 -8.89
CA THR A 105 -19.36 -7.66 -9.03
C THR A 105 -17.90 -7.34 -8.70
N GLY A 106 -17.17 -8.29 -8.11
CA GLY A 106 -15.81 -8.09 -7.61
C GLY A 106 -15.74 -7.50 -6.20
N LEU A 107 -16.88 -7.29 -5.53
CA LEU A 107 -16.95 -6.72 -4.18
C LEU A 107 -16.17 -7.53 -3.15
N LEU A 108 -16.24 -8.87 -3.21
CA LEU A 108 -15.50 -9.74 -2.29
C LEU A 108 -13.99 -9.53 -2.42
N GLY A 109 -13.50 -9.43 -3.65
CA GLY A 109 -12.11 -9.10 -3.94
C GLY A 109 -11.75 -7.73 -3.38
N ALA A 110 -12.54 -6.70 -3.67
CA ALA A 110 -12.32 -5.34 -3.17
C ALA A 110 -12.26 -5.27 -1.63
N LEU A 111 -13.13 -6.01 -0.94
CA LEU A 111 -13.16 -6.09 0.52
C LEU A 111 -11.88 -6.74 1.07
N MET A 112 -11.47 -7.88 0.50
CA MET A 112 -10.23 -8.56 0.88
C MET A 112 -9.01 -7.67 0.65
N LEU A 113 -8.96 -6.95 -0.47
CA LEU A 113 -7.90 -5.99 -0.79
C LEU A 113 -7.82 -4.85 0.22
N THR A 114 -8.98 -4.32 0.59
CA THR A 114 -9.08 -3.22 1.55
C THR A 114 -8.57 -3.65 2.93
N ILE A 115 -9.01 -4.82 3.40
CA ILE A 115 -8.67 -5.30 4.74
C ILE A 115 -7.20 -5.76 4.79
N VAL A 116 -6.82 -6.71 3.93
CA VAL A 116 -5.51 -7.37 3.97
C VAL A 116 -4.43 -6.48 3.34
N GLY A 117 -4.76 -5.81 2.23
CA GLY A 117 -3.80 -5.01 1.49
C GLY A 117 -3.57 -3.62 2.05
N SER A 118 -4.53 -3.04 2.75
CA SER A 118 -4.43 -1.65 3.24
C SER A 118 -4.55 -1.56 4.76
N ILE A 119 -5.72 -1.89 5.33
CA ILE A 119 -6.03 -1.63 6.75
C ILE A 119 -5.08 -2.37 7.70
N ALA A 120 -4.75 -3.63 7.42
CA ALA A 120 -3.82 -4.41 8.25
C ALA A 120 -2.45 -3.71 8.38
N TRP A 121 -1.93 -3.17 7.28
CA TRP A 121 -0.64 -2.48 7.26
C TRP A 121 -0.69 -1.12 7.96
N GLN A 122 -1.77 -0.37 7.77
CA GLN A 122 -2.00 0.90 8.47
C GLN A 122 -2.02 0.69 10.00
N LEU A 123 -2.65 -0.40 10.46
CA LEU A 123 -2.70 -0.75 11.88
C LEU A 123 -1.31 -1.06 12.44
N VAL A 124 -0.53 -1.91 11.75
CA VAL A 124 0.84 -2.24 12.18
C VAL A 124 1.72 -0.99 12.16
N ALA A 125 1.59 -0.13 11.16
CA ALA A 125 2.34 1.11 11.06
C ALA A 125 1.99 2.11 12.17
N SER A 126 0.70 2.19 12.55
CA SER A 126 0.28 3.02 13.69
C SER A 126 0.85 2.52 15.02
N ALA A 127 1.04 1.21 15.17
CA ALA A 127 1.56 0.60 16.38
C ALA A 127 3.10 0.70 16.47
N PHE A 128 3.80 0.59 15.33
CA PHE A 128 5.27 0.57 15.27
C PHE A 128 5.85 1.48 14.18
N PRO A 129 5.65 2.82 14.27
CA PRO A 129 6.05 3.75 13.22
C PRO A 129 7.58 3.76 12.99
N ILE A 130 8.38 3.80 14.07
CA ILE A 130 9.85 3.76 13.97
C ILE A 130 10.37 2.44 13.37
N GLY A 131 9.64 1.34 13.59
CA GLY A 131 9.94 0.05 12.97
C GLY A 131 9.85 0.12 11.44
N PHE A 132 8.83 0.80 10.91
CA PHE A 132 8.72 1.04 9.48
C PHE A 132 9.88 1.90 8.96
N LEU A 133 10.23 2.99 9.63
CA LEU A 133 11.34 3.86 9.20
C LEU A 133 12.71 3.18 9.23
N SER A 134 12.88 2.16 10.08
CA SER A 134 14.12 1.41 10.20
C SER A 134 14.37 0.44 9.03
N SER A 135 13.39 0.22 8.16
CA SER A 135 13.52 -0.66 7.00
C SER A 135 14.14 0.05 5.79
N PRO A 136 15.10 -0.56 5.08
CA PRO A 136 15.65 0.01 3.84
C PRO A 136 14.59 0.19 2.75
N ILE A 137 13.55 -0.65 2.77
CA ILE A 137 12.45 -0.62 1.80
C ILE A 137 11.69 0.72 1.90
N THR A 138 11.51 1.23 3.10
CA THR A 138 10.84 2.52 3.38
C THR A 138 11.59 3.68 2.75
N TYR A 139 12.92 3.69 2.81
CA TYR A 139 13.75 4.72 2.17
C TYR A 139 13.64 4.68 0.65
N VAL A 140 13.63 3.47 0.06
CA VAL A 140 13.49 3.29 -1.39
C VAL A 140 12.13 3.79 -1.87
N PHE A 141 11.03 3.39 -1.20
CA PHE A 141 9.70 3.86 -1.57
C PHE A 141 9.52 5.37 -1.38
N LEU A 142 10.06 5.94 -0.30
CA LEU A 142 10.08 7.40 -0.11
C LEU A 142 10.75 8.09 -1.31
N SER A 143 11.93 7.61 -1.71
CA SER A 143 12.67 8.18 -2.84
C SER A 143 11.88 8.06 -4.16
N VAL A 144 11.25 6.91 -4.43
CA VAL A 144 10.42 6.71 -5.62
C VAL A 144 9.20 7.63 -5.64
N CYS A 145 8.51 7.78 -4.50
CA CYS A 145 7.36 8.68 -4.41
C CYS A 145 7.75 10.15 -4.62
N LEU A 146 8.91 10.58 -4.10
CA LEU A 146 9.43 11.93 -4.35
C LEU A 146 9.83 12.14 -5.82
N ILE A 147 10.36 11.10 -6.49
CA ILE A 147 10.60 11.17 -7.94
C ILE A 147 9.27 11.34 -8.70
N PHE A 148 8.23 10.59 -8.33
CA PHE A 148 6.92 10.75 -8.97
C PHE A 148 6.31 12.13 -8.73
N GLU A 149 6.44 12.69 -7.54
CA GLU A 149 6.04 14.07 -7.29
C GLU A 149 6.84 15.06 -8.15
N ALA A 150 8.16 14.89 -8.24
CA ALA A 150 9.03 15.74 -9.04
C ALA A 150 8.74 15.68 -10.56
N THR A 151 8.15 14.59 -11.06
CA THR A 151 7.72 14.51 -12.47
C THR A 151 6.50 15.38 -12.79
N GLY A 152 5.80 15.93 -11.79
CA GLY A 152 4.61 16.76 -11.98
C GLY A 152 3.41 16.00 -12.56
N VAL A 153 3.44 14.66 -12.53
CA VAL A 153 2.31 13.80 -12.93
C VAL A 153 1.16 13.88 -11.91
N CYS A 154 1.44 14.39 -10.71
CA CYS A 154 0.49 14.54 -9.60
C CYS A 154 0.25 16.02 -9.27
#